data_AF-A0A0E0CX78-F1
#
_entry.id   AF-A0A0E0CX78-F1
#
_cell.length_a   1.000
_cell.length_b   1.000
_cell.length_c   1.000
_cell.angle_alpha   90.00
_cell.angle_beta   90.00
_cell.angle_gamma   90.00
#
_symmetry.space_group_name_H-M   'P 1'
#
loop_
_entity.id
_entity.type
_entity.pdbx_description
1 polymer ?
#
loop_
_entity_poly.entity_id
_entity_poly.type
_entity_poly.pdbx_seq_one_letter_code
_entity_poly.pdbx_strand_id
1 'polypeptide(L)'
;MALQFVESQREARPELADPYADLADLYQRKLWHQLTLKLDHFLQLPAAQDLAFDLSLAALLGDNIYNFGELLAHPIINSLIGTKVEWVYHMLQAFNTGNLALYQELCRVHNAALSAQPALVQNERKLLEKINILCLMEIIFSRASEDRTIPLSVIAERTKLSISDVEYLLMKSLSVHLIEGIIDEVDSTVHVSWVQPRVLGIPQVKALRERLDAWVGKVHTTLLSVEAETPDLVAA
;
A
#
# COMPACT_ATOMS: atom_id res chain seq x y z
N MET A 1 17.68 -20.71 8.14
CA MET A 1 16.51 -20.02 7.57
C MET A 1 16.83 -19.28 6.27
N ALA A 2 17.64 -18.21 6.25
CA ALA A 2 17.99 -17.51 5.00
C ALA A 2 18.78 -18.38 3.99
N LEU A 3 19.75 -19.19 4.44
CA LEU A 3 20.51 -20.11 3.58
C LEU A 3 19.65 -21.24 2.99
N GLN A 4 18.70 -21.79 3.75
CA GLN A 4 17.75 -22.81 3.27
C GLN A 4 16.77 -22.22 2.24
N PHE A 5 16.38 -20.95 2.39
CA PHE A 5 15.57 -20.25 1.40
C PHE A 5 16.33 -20.06 0.09
N VAL A 6 17.61 -19.63 0.16
CA VAL A 6 18.46 -19.48 -1.03
C VAL A 6 18.69 -20.83 -1.73
N GLU A 7 18.88 -21.92 -0.99
CA GLU A 7 19.01 -23.28 -1.56
C GLU A 7 17.71 -23.75 -2.24
N SER A 8 16.53 -23.45 -1.66
CA SER A 8 15.24 -23.78 -2.29
C SER A 8 14.97 -22.97 -3.58
N GLN A 9 15.39 -21.70 -3.62
CA GLN A 9 15.30 -20.87 -4.84
C GLN A 9 16.31 -21.31 -5.91
N ARG A 10 17.41 -21.95 -5.49
CA ARG A 10 18.43 -22.57 -6.36
C ARG A 10 17.90 -23.76 -7.14
N GLU A 11 16.99 -24.55 -6.54
CA GLU A 11 16.34 -25.68 -7.21
C GLU A 11 15.22 -25.24 -8.16
N ALA A 12 14.58 -24.09 -7.91
CA ALA A 12 13.46 -23.60 -8.71
C ALA A 12 13.85 -22.84 -10.00
N ARG A 13 15.05 -22.22 -10.05
CA ARG A 13 15.56 -21.53 -11.26
C ARG A 13 17.08 -21.79 -11.45
N PRO A 14 17.47 -22.78 -12.30
CA PRO A 14 18.86 -23.15 -12.53
C PRO A 14 19.75 -22.03 -13.10
N GLU A 15 19.16 -21.04 -13.77
CA GLU A 15 19.89 -19.93 -14.43
C GLU A 15 20.46 -18.88 -13.46
N LEU A 16 20.02 -18.88 -12.19
CA LEU A 16 20.47 -17.93 -11.17
C LEU A 16 21.36 -18.59 -10.10
N ALA A 17 21.69 -19.87 -10.25
CA ALA A 17 22.39 -20.65 -9.22
C ALA A 17 23.78 -20.09 -8.86
N ASP A 18 24.53 -19.62 -9.86
CA ASP A 18 25.89 -19.07 -9.67
C ASP A 18 25.90 -17.72 -8.91
N PRO A 19 25.09 -16.70 -9.28
CA PRO A 19 25.01 -15.47 -8.50
C PRO A 19 24.41 -15.66 -7.10
N TYR A 20 23.48 -16.60 -6.89
CA TYR A 20 22.98 -16.92 -5.54
C TYR A 20 24.06 -17.58 -4.66
N ALA A 21 24.95 -18.41 -5.23
CA ALA A 21 26.08 -19.00 -4.50
C ALA A 21 27.11 -17.94 -4.09
N ASP A 22 27.42 -16.99 -4.96
CA ASP A 22 28.29 -15.86 -4.67
C ASP A 22 27.72 -14.94 -3.58
N LEU A 23 26.41 -14.66 -3.61
CA LEU A 23 25.74 -13.88 -2.57
C LEU A 23 25.73 -14.61 -1.23
N ALA A 24 25.56 -15.95 -1.24
CA ALA A 24 25.61 -16.77 -0.02
C ALA A 24 27.02 -16.81 0.59
N ASP A 25 28.07 -16.91 -0.22
CA ASP A 25 29.47 -16.87 0.25
C ASP A 25 29.85 -15.48 0.78
N LEU A 26 29.45 -14.39 0.11
CA LEU A 26 29.65 -13.02 0.59
C LEU A 26 28.88 -12.73 1.89
N TYR A 27 27.68 -13.29 2.04
CA TYR A 27 26.89 -13.23 3.27
C TYR A 27 27.55 -14.01 4.41
N GLN A 28 28.03 -15.23 4.16
CA GLN A 28 28.77 -16.04 5.15
C GLN A 28 30.05 -15.35 5.62
N ARG A 29 30.75 -14.65 4.71
CA ARG A 29 31.98 -13.90 5.01
C ARG A 29 31.73 -12.52 5.64
N LYS A 30 30.46 -12.12 5.83
CA LYS A 30 30.04 -10.81 6.40
C LYS A 30 30.60 -9.59 5.64
N LEU A 31 30.85 -9.74 4.35
CA LEU A 31 31.41 -8.67 3.50
C LEU A 31 30.28 -7.79 2.95
N TRP A 32 29.64 -7.05 3.85
CA TRP A 32 28.39 -6.32 3.58
C TRP A 32 28.51 -5.33 2.41
N HIS A 33 29.63 -4.62 2.27
CA HIS A 33 29.81 -3.68 1.17
C HIS A 33 29.84 -4.35 -0.20
N GLN A 34 30.60 -5.44 -0.34
CA GLN A 34 30.67 -6.20 -1.60
C GLN A 34 29.37 -6.95 -1.88
N LEU A 35 28.66 -7.40 -0.83
CA LEU A 35 27.34 -8.00 -0.95
C LEU A 35 26.33 -6.99 -1.50
N THR A 36 26.28 -5.76 -0.98
CA THR A 36 25.38 -4.72 -1.48
C THR A 36 25.70 -4.32 -2.92
N LEU A 37 26.98 -4.22 -3.29
CA LEU A 37 27.39 -3.93 -4.66
C LEU A 37 27.04 -5.06 -5.64
N LYS A 38 27.23 -6.33 -5.25
CA LYS A 38 26.80 -7.47 -6.08
C LYS A 38 25.29 -7.60 -6.14
N LEU A 39 24.55 -7.26 -5.08
CA LEU A 39 23.09 -7.18 -5.09
C LEU A 39 22.60 -6.11 -6.07
N ASP A 40 23.22 -4.93 -6.09
CA ASP A 40 22.89 -3.86 -7.03
C ASP A 40 23.10 -4.33 -8.48
N HIS A 41 24.23 -4.95 -8.78
CA HIS A 41 24.48 -5.56 -10.09
C HIS A 41 23.52 -6.72 -10.42
N PHE A 42 23.15 -7.53 -9.42
CA PHE A 42 22.19 -8.63 -9.60
C PHE A 42 20.78 -8.10 -9.89
N LEU A 43 20.40 -6.98 -9.27
CA LEU A 43 19.13 -6.28 -9.50
C LEU A 43 19.04 -5.68 -10.91
N GLN A 44 20.16 -5.49 -11.60
CA GLN A 44 20.20 -5.02 -13.00
C GLN A 44 20.15 -6.16 -14.02
N LEU A 45 20.21 -7.43 -13.59
CA LEU A 45 20.10 -8.56 -14.51
C LEU A 45 18.67 -8.71 -15.05
N PRO A 46 18.50 -9.16 -16.31
CA PRO A 46 17.17 -9.44 -16.88
C PRO A 46 16.34 -10.38 -16.01
N ALA A 47 16.97 -11.38 -15.38
CA ALA A 47 16.30 -12.32 -14.50
C ALA A 47 15.72 -11.68 -13.21
N ALA A 48 16.33 -10.60 -12.71
CA ALA A 48 15.78 -9.84 -11.60
C ALA A 48 14.59 -8.97 -12.03
N GLN A 49 14.58 -8.49 -13.28
CA GLN A 49 13.43 -7.78 -13.86
C GLN A 49 12.24 -8.73 -14.07
N ASP A 50 12.49 -9.95 -14.54
CA ASP A 50 11.45 -10.99 -14.67
C ASP A 50 10.89 -11.35 -13.29
N LEU A 51 11.75 -11.51 -12.28
CA LEU A 51 11.31 -11.74 -10.90
C LEU A 51 10.50 -10.55 -10.34
N ALA A 52 10.92 -9.32 -10.63
CA ALA A 52 10.21 -8.10 -10.23
C ALA A 52 8.81 -8.04 -10.87
N PHE A 53 8.71 -8.41 -12.15
CA PHE A 53 7.46 -8.51 -12.88
C PHE A 53 6.55 -9.60 -12.31
N ASP A 54 7.08 -10.80 -12.09
CA ASP A 54 6.35 -11.93 -11.51
C ASP A 54 5.84 -11.59 -10.09
N LEU A 55 6.67 -10.97 -9.26
CA LEU A 55 6.32 -10.55 -7.91
C LEU A 55 5.23 -9.46 -7.92
N SER A 56 5.33 -8.50 -8.83
CA SER A 56 4.32 -7.46 -9.00
C SER A 56 2.98 -8.03 -9.46
N LEU A 57 3.01 -8.98 -10.41
CA LEU A 57 1.83 -9.66 -10.89
C LEU A 57 1.19 -10.53 -9.79
N ALA A 58 2.01 -11.26 -9.02
CA ALA A 58 1.55 -12.05 -7.88
C ALA A 58 0.94 -11.17 -6.78
N ALA A 59 1.52 -10.00 -6.50
CA ALA A 59 0.96 -9.05 -5.53
C ALA A 59 -0.38 -8.45 -6.01
N LEU A 60 -0.52 -8.17 -7.31
CA LEU A 60 -1.76 -7.68 -7.91
C LEU A 60 -2.87 -8.74 -7.87
N LEU A 61 -2.56 -9.97 -8.33
CA LEU A 61 -3.50 -11.08 -8.42
C LEU A 61 -3.76 -11.80 -7.09
N GLY A 62 -2.85 -11.67 -6.12
CA GLY A 62 -2.95 -12.32 -4.83
C GLY A 62 -4.17 -11.84 -4.05
N ASP A 63 -4.96 -12.80 -3.57
CA ASP A 63 -6.08 -12.53 -2.68
C ASP A 63 -5.56 -11.98 -1.34
N ASN A 64 -6.25 -11.00 -0.77
CA ASN A 64 -5.95 -10.38 0.53
C ASN A 64 -4.61 -9.60 0.66
N ILE A 65 -3.89 -9.33 -0.44
CA ILE A 65 -2.69 -8.50 -0.40
C ILE A 65 -3.05 -7.05 -0.70
N TYR A 66 -3.11 -6.19 0.32
CA TYR A 66 -3.45 -4.77 0.15
C TYR A 66 -2.30 -3.80 0.49
N ASN A 67 -1.19 -4.30 1.04
CA ASN A 67 -0.02 -3.49 1.39
C ASN A 67 0.99 -3.46 0.24
N PHE A 68 0.75 -2.59 -0.74
CA PHE A 68 1.66 -2.38 -1.87
C PHE A 68 2.85 -1.50 -1.53
N GLY A 69 2.82 -0.80 -0.39
CA GLY A 69 3.90 0.10 0.01
C GLY A 69 5.21 -0.63 0.33
N GLU A 70 5.13 -1.85 0.87
CA GLU A 70 6.33 -2.68 1.09
C GLU A 70 7.00 -3.08 -0.22
N LEU A 71 6.21 -3.46 -1.21
CA LEU A 71 6.72 -3.83 -2.53
C LEU A 71 7.34 -2.61 -3.23
N LEU A 72 6.68 -1.46 -3.19
CA LEU A 72 7.19 -0.21 -3.76
C LEU A 72 8.47 0.29 -3.08
N ALA A 73 8.66 -0.01 -1.79
CA ALA A 73 9.89 0.32 -1.07
C ALA A 73 11.06 -0.60 -1.45
N HIS A 74 10.79 -1.76 -2.06
CA HIS A 74 11.81 -2.74 -2.38
C HIS A 74 12.64 -2.30 -3.61
N PRO A 75 13.99 -2.30 -3.55
CA PRO A 75 14.85 -1.88 -4.66
C PRO A 75 14.64 -2.64 -5.99
N ILE A 76 14.09 -3.86 -5.92
CA ILE A 76 13.71 -4.69 -7.08
C ILE A 76 12.74 -3.96 -8.02
N ILE A 77 11.85 -3.13 -7.47
CA ILE A 77 10.88 -2.39 -8.27
C ILE A 77 11.51 -1.20 -8.98
N ASN A 78 12.57 -0.59 -8.41
CA ASN A 78 13.30 0.49 -9.07
C ASN A 78 14.03 -0.01 -10.33
N SER A 79 14.40 -1.28 -10.39
CA SER A 79 14.97 -1.90 -11.59
C SER A 79 13.98 -1.99 -12.77
N LEU A 80 12.67 -1.84 -12.53
CA LEU A 80 11.65 -1.81 -13.58
C LEU A 80 11.57 -0.43 -14.26
N ILE A 81 12.05 0.63 -13.61
CA ILE A 81 12.00 2.01 -14.12
C ILE A 81 13.00 2.14 -15.28
N GLY A 82 12.51 2.47 -16.48
CA GLY A 82 13.32 2.55 -17.72
C GLY A 82 13.27 1.30 -18.60
N THR A 83 12.44 0.30 -18.25
CA THR A 83 12.22 -0.90 -19.07
C THR A 83 10.88 -0.85 -19.81
N LYS A 84 10.65 -1.81 -20.72
CA LYS A 84 9.36 -1.94 -21.44
C LYS A 84 8.16 -2.24 -20.52
N VAL A 85 8.41 -2.64 -19.28
CA VAL A 85 7.38 -3.02 -18.29
C VAL A 85 7.13 -1.93 -17.23
N GLU A 86 7.59 -0.70 -17.48
CA GLU A 86 7.37 0.45 -16.59
C GLU A 86 5.89 0.68 -16.23
N TRP A 87 4.97 0.29 -17.12
CA TRP A 87 3.53 0.37 -16.87
C TRP A 87 3.09 -0.38 -15.60
N VAL A 88 3.76 -1.47 -15.21
CA VAL A 88 3.45 -2.23 -13.98
C VAL A 88 3.77 -1.40 -12.74
N TYR A 89 4.86 -0.64 -12.78
CA TYR A 89 5.24 0.28 -11.70
C TYR A 89 4.18 1.37 -11.52
N HIS A 90 3.80 2.03 -12.62
CA HIS A 90 2.73 3.05 -12.60
C HIS A 90 1.38 2.47 -12.14
N MET A 91 1.10 1.21 -12.51
CA MET A 91 -0.07 0.50 -12.02
C MET A 91 0.01 0.26 -10.50
N LEU A 92 1.11 -0.27 -9.97
CA LEU A 92 1.28 -0.43 -8.52
C LEU A 92 1.16 0.90 -7.76
N GLN A 93 1.68 1.98 -8.33
CA GLN A 93 1.54 3.33 -7.76
C GLN A 93 0.07 3.79 -7.76
N ALA A 94 -0.68 3.51 -8.84
CA ALA A 94 -2.12 3.77 -8.92
C ALA A 94 -2.90 3.03 -7.83
N PHE A 95 -2.57 1.75 -7.62
CA PHE A 95 -3.17 0.91 -6.57
C PHE A 95 -2.82 1.43 -5.17
N ASN A 96 -1.56 1.82 -4.94
CA ASN A 96 -1.17 2.34 -3.63
C ASN A 96 -1.88 3.65 -3.29
N THR A 97 -2.01 4.56 -4.26
CA THR A 97 -2.70 5.86 -4.11
C THR A 97 -4.23 5.76 -4.18
N GLY A 98 -4.78 4.63 -4.62
CA GLY A 98 -6.23 4.44 -4.76
C GLY A 98 -6.86 5.36 -5.80
N ASN A 99 -6.12 5.83 -6.80
CA ASN A 99 -6.66 6.73 -7.83
C ASN A 99 -7.24 5.93 -9.00
N LEU A 100 -8.57 5.78 -9.00
CA LEU A 100 -9.31 5.07 -10.05
C LEU A 100 -9.20 5.74 -11.42
N ALA A 101 -9.08 7.07 -11.49
CA ALA A 101 -8.97 7.77 -12.77
C ALA A 101 -7.62 7.49 -13.44
N LEU A 102 -6.54 7.46 -12.66
CA LEU A 102 -5.20 7.12 -13.15
C LEU A 102 -5.14 5.66 -13.61
N TYR A 103 -5.79 4.75 -12.87
CA TYR A 103 -5.92 3.35 -13.29
C TYR A 103 -6.68 3.22 -14.63
N GLN A 104 -7.80 3.91 -14.79
CA GLN A 104 -8.57 3.88 -16.04
C GLN A 104 -7.76 4.40 -17.24
N GLU A 105 -6.99 5.48 -17.06
CA GLU A 105 -6.13 5.99 -18.14
C GLU A 105 -4.99 5.02 -18.46
N LEU A 106 -4.35 4.43 -17.44
CA LEU A 106 -3.31 3.40 -17.65
C LEU A 106 -3.86 2.16 -18.36
N CYS A 107 -5.06 1.72 -18.02
CA CYS A 107 -5.75 0.63 -18.73
C CYS A 107 -6.01 0.98 -20.19
N ARG A 108 -6.34 2.24 -20.49
CA ARG A 108 -6.57 2.70 -21.87
C ARG A 108 -5.27 2.77 -22.67
N VAL A 109 -4.21 3.33 -22.09
CA VAL A 109 -2.90 3.52 -22.73
C VAL A 109 -2.16 2.19 -22.93
N HIS A 110 -2.21 1.31 -21.93
CA HIS A 110 -1.49 0.04 -21.93
C HIS A 110 -2.37 -1.18 -22.22
N ASN A 111 -3.55 -0.98 -22.82
CA ASN A 111 -4.50 -2.04 -23.14
C ASN A 111 -3.87 -3.20 -23.94
N ALA A 112 -2.95 -2.89 -24.87
CA ALA A 112 -2.25 -3.90 -25.66
C ALA A 112 -1.31 -4.79 -24.81
N ALA A 113 -0.67 -4.23 -23.79
CA ALA A 113 0.21 -4.98 -22.87
C ALA A 113 -0.59 -5.75 -21.81
N LEU A 114 -1.74 -5.20 -21.38
CA LEU A 114 -2.68 -5.86 -20.47
C LEU A 114 -3.37 -7.06 -21.14
N SER A 115 -3.81 -6.90 -22.39
CA SER A 115 -4.40 -7.98 -23.19
C SER A 115 -3.42 -9.07 -23.55
N ALA A 116 -2.11 -8.75 -23.59
CA ALA A 116 -1.07 -9.76 -23.79
C ALA A 116 -0.97 -10.73 -22.62
N GLN A 117 -1.44 -10.36 -21.42
CA GLN A 117 -1.39 -11.21 -20.24
C GLN A 117 -2.79 -11.74 -19.86
N PRO A 118 -3.12 -13.00 -20.17
CA PRO A 118 -4.44 -13.57 -19.92
C PRO A 118 -4.80 -13.64 -18.43
N ALA A 119 -3.80 -13.69 -17.54
CA ALA A 119 -4.00 -13.70 -16.10
C ALA A 119 -4.65 -12.42 -15.55
N LEU A 120 -4.44 -11.27 -16.20
CA LEU A 120 -5.05 -9.98 -15.82
C LEU A 120 -6.47 -9.88 -16.35
N VAL A 121 -6.71 -10.30 -17.59
CA VAL A 121 -8.04 -10.28 -18.23
C VAL A 121 -9.02 -11.19 -17.49
N GLN A 122 -8.58 -12.39 -17.07
CA GLN A 122 -9.42 -13.30 -16.29
C GLN A 122 -9.78 -12.76 -14.90
N ASN A 123 -8.90 -11.93 -14.31
CA ASN A 123 -9.05 -11.41 -12.95
C ASN A 123 -9.39 -9.92 -12.90
N GLU A 124 -9.83 -9.32 -14.01
CA GLU A 124 -10.15 -7.88 -14.10
C GLU A 124 -11.17 -7.45 -13.04
N ARG A 125 -12.21 -8.25 -12.82
CA ARG A 125 -13.23 -7.99 -11.78
C ARG A 125 -12.62 -7.92 -10.39
N LYS A 126 -11.69 -8.84 -10.06
CA LYS A 126 -11.01 -8.85 -8.77
C LYS A 126 -10.12 -7.61 -8.61
N LEU A 127 -9.42 -7.19 -9.66
CA LEU A 127 -8.58 -6.00 -9.64
C LEU A 127 -9.41 -4.73 -9.43
N LEU A 128 -10.57 -4.63 -10.07
CA LEU A 128 -11.52 -3.53 -9.88
C LEU A 128 -12.04 -3.46 -8.44
N GLU A 129 -12.44 -4.59 -7.86
CA GLU A 129 -12.81 -4.64 -6.45
C GLU A 129 -11.64 -4.20 -5.54
N LYS A 130 -10.43 -4.68 -5.84
CA LYS A 130 -9.22 -4.39 -5.05
C LYS A 130 -8.84 -2.91 -5.08
N ILE A 131 -8.87 -2.26 -6.24
CA ILE A 131 -8.60 -0.82 -6.34
C ILE A 131 -9.69 0.01 -5.63
N ASN A 132 -10.95 -0.40 -5.70
CA ASN A 132 -12.02 0.30 -5.00
C ASN A 132 -11.86 0.18 -3.46
N ILE A 133 -11.44 -0.98 -2.95
CA ILE A 133 -11.11 -1.18 -1.53
C ILE A 133 -9.91 -0.29 -1.12
N LEU A 134 -8.87 -0.19 -1.95
CA LEU A 134 -7.72 0.69 -1.70
C LEU A 134 -8.12 2.16 -1.74
N CYS A 135 -9.01 2.55 -2.64
CA CYS A 135 -9.57 3.90 -2.72
C CYS A 135 -10.36 4.24 -1.45
N LEU A 136 -11.20 3.33 -0.97
CA LEU A 136 -11.92 3.48 0.29
C LEU A 136 -10.96 3.68 1.47
N MET A 137 -9.90 2.87 1.57
CA MET A 137 -8.90 3.03 2.62
C MET A 137 -8.22 4.40 2.57
N GLU A 138 -7.85 4.89 1.37
CA GLU A 138 -7.23 6.22 1.24
C GLU A 138 -8.18 7.35 1.67
N ILE A 139 -9.47 7.24 1.35
CA ILE A 139 -10.48 8.22 1.80
C ILE A 139 -10.53 8.25 3.33
N ILE A 140 -10.57 7.09 3.98
CA ILE A 140 -10.59 6.97 5.44
C ILE A 140 -9.31 7.57 6.05
N PHE A 141 -8.14 7.27 5.48
CA PHE A 141 -6.85 7.79 5.97
C PHE A 141 -6.67 9.30 5.79
N SER A 142 -7.19 9.87 4.70
CA SER A 142 -7.09 11.31 4.42
C SER A 142 -7.88 12.18 5.40
N ARG A 143 -8.91 11.61 6.05
CA ARG A 143 -9.78 12.34 6.97
C ARG A 143 -9.16 12.52 8.35
N ALA A 144 -9.74 13.42 9.13
CA ALA A 144 -9.33 13.66 10.50
C ALA A 144 -9.87 12.60 11.45
N SER A 145 -9.05 12.23 12.43
CA SER A 145 -9.45 11.25 13.46
C SER A 145 -10.68 11.69 14.25
N GLU A 146 -11.01 12.99 14.23
CA GLU A 146 -12.13 13.62 14.93
C GLU A 146 -13.47 13.42 14.19
N ASP A 147 -13.45 13.23 12.86
CA ASP A 147 -14.64 13.00 12.03
C ASP A 147 -14.46 11.74 11.17
N ARG A 148 -14.83 10.59 11.76
CA ARG A 148 -14.75 9.26 11.12
C ARG A 148 -16.08 8.81 10.52
N THR A 149 -17.05 9.70 10.43
CA THR A 149 -18.33 9.45 9.78
C THR A 149 -18.22 9.87 8.32
N ILE A 150 -18.40 8.93 7.40
CA ILE A 150 -18.22 9.15 5.97
C ILE A 150 -19.57 8.96 5.27
N PRO A 151 -20.09 9.97 4.55
CA PRO A 151 -21.29 9.81 3.75
C PRO A 151 -21.04 8.84 2.59
N LEU A 152 -22.00 7.95 2.32
CA LEU A 152 -21.91 7.00 1.20
C LEU A 152 -21.80 7.71 -0.16
N SER A 153 -22.37 8.92 -0.29
CA SER A 153 -22.27 9.75 -1.49
C SER A 153 -20.84 10.13 -1.86
N VAL A 154 -20.00 10.45 -0.86
CA VAL A 154 -18.58 10.81 -1.07
C VAL A 154 -17.79 9.60 -1.54
N ILE A 155 -18.10 8.41 -1.00
CA ILE A 155 -17.46 7.17 -1.42
C ILE A 155 -17.88 6.84 -2.86
N ALA A 156 -19.18 6.90 -3.17
CA ALA A 156 -19.72 6.63 -4.50
C ALA A 156 -19.13 7.54 -5.59
N GLU A 157 -18.98 8.83 -5.30
CA GLU A 157 -18.36 9.79 -6.24
C GLU A 157 -16.90 9.41 -6.55
N ARG A 158 -16.14 9.00 -5.53
CA ARG A 158 -14.72 8.70 -5.65
C ARG A 158 -14.44 7.33 -6.26
N THR A 159 -15.23 6.32 -5.92
CA THR A 159 -15.13 4.97 -6.49
C THR A 159 -15.86 4.85 -7.82
N LYS A 160 -16.62 5.88 -8.23
CA LYS A 160 -17.48 5.85 -9.44
C LYS A 160 -18.42 4.63 -9.46
N LEU A 161 -18.88 4.20 -8.29
CA LEU A 161 -19.78 3.06 -8.13
C LEU A 161 -21.18 3.53 -7.74
N SER A 162 -22.16 2.67 -7.93
CA SER A 162 -23.51 2.88 -7.40
C SER A 162 -23.51 2.77 -5.88
N ILE A 163 -24.50 3.36 -5.21
CA ILE A 163 -24.63 3.31 -3.74
C ILE A 163 -24.74 1.85 -3.25
N SER A 164 -25.49 1.02 -3.97
CA SER A 164 -25.63 -0.42 -3.66
C SER A 164 -24.30 -1.18 -3.77
N ASP A 165 -23.47 -0.86 -4.76
CA ASP A 165 -22.14 -1.48 -4.89
C ASP A 165 -21.17 -1.01 -3.80
N VAL A 166 -21.31 0.24 -3.34
CA VAL A 166 -20.54 0.79 -2.22
C VAL A 166 -20.85 0.04 -0.93
N GLU A 167 -22.11 -0.26 -0.65
CA GLU A 167 -22.50 -1.08 0.51
C GLU A 167 -21.89 -2.47 0.46
N TYR A 168 -21.96 -3.14 -0.69
CA TYR A 168 -21.32 -4.44 -0.87
C TYR A 168 -19.81 -4.37 -0.63
N LEU A 169 -19.16 -3.32 -1.12
CA LEU A 169 -17.74 -3.09 -0.90
C LEU A 169 -17.41 -2.85 0.57
N LEU A 170 -18.23 -2.10 1.29
CA LEU A 170 -18.07 -1.87 2.74
C LEU A 170 -18.23 -3.19 3.51
N MET A 171 -19.27 -3.97 3.22
CA MET A 171 -19.48 -5.30 3.82
C MET A 171 -18.30 -6.24 3.56
N LYS A 172 -17.78 -6.25 2.34
CA LYS A 172 -16.61 -7.05 1.98
C LYS A 172 -15.35 -6.59 2.71
N SER A 173 -15.13 -5.28 2.81
CA SER A 173 -13.97 -4.71 3.50
C SER A 173 -13.98 -4.98 5.01
N LEU A 174 -15.17 -4.96 5.62
CA LEU A 174 -15.39 -5.38 7.01
C LEU A 174 -15.13 -6.89 7.18
N SER A 175 -15.60 -7.72 6.24
CA SER A 175 -15.40 -9.18 6.28
C SER A 175 -13.93 -9.58 6.20
N VAL A 176 -13.13 -8.88 5.39
CA VAL A 176 -11.68 -9.10 5.24
C VAL A 176 -10.88 -8.45 6.39
N HIS A 177 -11.55 -7.79 7.35
CA HIS A 177 -10.92 -7.10 8.49
C HIS A 177 -9.90 -6.03 8.08
N LEU A 178 -10.14 -5.38 6.93
CA LEU A 178 -9.33 -4.22 6.52
C LEU A 178 -9.77 -2.95 7.25
N ILE A 179 -11.05 -2.89 7.57
CA ILE A 179 -11.70 -1.82 8.33
C ILE A 179 -12.60 -2.45 9.39
N GLU A 180 -12.82 -1.72 10.47
CA GLU A 180 -13.87 -2.01 11.45
C GLU A 180 -14.76 -0.77 11.57
N GLY A 181 -16.07 -0.97 11.65
CA GLY A 181 -17.01 0.14 11.66
C GLY A 181 -18.46 -0.32 11.69
N ILE A 182 -19.35 0.67 11.74
CA ILE A 182 -20.80 0.50 11.74
C ILE A 182 -21.33 1.24 10.51
N ILE A 183 -22.20 0.57 9.74
CA ILE A 183 -22.88 1.17 8.59
C ILE A 183 -24.26 1.61 9.04
N ASP A 184 -24.60 2.87 8.81
CA ASP A 184 -25.93 3.42 8.99
C ASP A 184 -26.55 3.68 7.60
N GLU A 185 -27.49 2.82 7.21
CA GLU A 185 -28.16 2.91 5.92
C GLU A 185 -29.19 4.06 5.89
N VAL A 186 -29.87 4.31 7.01
CA VAL A 186 -30.93 5.34 7.10
C VAL A 186 -30.34 6.73 6.94
N ASP A 187 -29.23 7.00 7.63
CA ASP A 187 -28.51 8.27 7.49
C ASP A 187 -27.54 8.27 6.30
N SER A 188 -27.40 7.13 5.60
CA SER A 188 -26.45 6.93 4.49
C SER A 188 -25.02 7.33 4.88
N THR A 189 -24.58 6.93 6.07
CA THR A 189 -23.22 7.17 6.58
C THR A 189 -22.56 5.90 7.08
N VAL A 190 -21.22 5.87 7.04
CA VAL A 190 -20.43 4.81 7.67
C VAL A 190 -19.54 5.41 8.73
N HIS A 191 -19.62 4.88 9.94
CA HIS A 191 -18.74 5.21 11.06
C HIS A 191 -17.59 4.20 11.11
N VAL A 192 -16.36 4.65 10.86
CA VAL A 192 -15.17 3.78 10.87
C VAL A 192 -14.44 3.86 12.21
N SER A 193 -14.39 2.76 12.95
CA SER A 193 -13.72 2.65 14.24
C SER A 193 -12.23 2.34 14.11
N TRP A 194 -11.84 1.56 13.09
CA TRP A 194 -10.45 1.16 12.88
C TRP A 194 -10.17 0.89 11.40
N VAL A 195 -8.90 1.05 11.00
CA VAL A 195 -8.42 0.76 9.65
C VAL A 195 -7.03 0.13 9.75
N GLN A 196 -6.76 -0.85 8.89
CA GLN A 196 -5.48 -1.53 8.85
C GLN A 196 -4.34 -0.54 8.53
N PRO A 197 -3.28 -0.48 9.36
CA PRO A 197 -2.15 0.39 9.10
C PRO A 197 -1.40 -0.04 7.82
N ARG A 198 -0.97 0.95 7.05
CA ARG A 198 -0.20 0.76 5.80
C ARG A 198 1.13 1.49 5.88
N VAL A 199 2.06 1.10 5.02
CA VAL A 199 3.34 1.81 4.85
C VAL A 199 3.05 3.22 4.35
N LEU A 200 3.46 4.20 5.14
CA LEU A 200 3.24 5.62 4.87
C LEU A 200 4.39 6.19 4.06
N GLY A 201 4.06 7.01 3.07
CA GLY A 201 5.05 7.82 2.36
C GLY A 201 5.52 9.01 3.20
N ILE A 202 6.66 9.60 2.82
CA ILE A 202 7.21 10.81 3.46
C ILE A 202 6.18 11.96 3.57
N PRO A 203 5.35 12.24 2.55
CA PRO A 203 4.33 13.30 2.65
C PRO A 203 3.29 13.02 3.75
N GLN A 204 2.87 11.77 3.90
CA GLN A 204 1.87 11.36 4.90
C GLN A 204 2.48 11.43 6.32
N VAL A 205 3.75 11.06 6.48
CA VAL A 205 4.48 11.22 7.75
C VAL A 205 4.58 12.69 8.14
N LYS A 206 4.80 13.59 7.18
CA LYS A 206 4.79 15.04 7.43
C LYS A 206 3.42 15.52 7.92
N ALA A 207 2.34 15.06 7.31
CA ALA A 207 0.98 15.39 7.76
C ALA A 207 0.70 14.87 9.19
N LEU A 208 1.18 13.67 9.54
CA LEU A 208 1.08 13.14 10.91
C LEU A 208 1.88 13.98 11.91
N ARG A 209 3.08 14.44 11.53
CA ARG A 209 3.86 15.36 12.35
C ARG A 209 3.09 16.65 12.62
N GLU A 210 2.53 17.28 11.59
CA GLU A 210 1.76 18.52 11.73
C GLU A 210 0.55 18.33 12.66
N ARG A 211 -0.12 17.18 12.58
CA ARG A 211 -1.22 16.82 13.50
C ARG A 211 -0.74 16.65 14.93
N LEU A 212 0.39 15.97 15.13
CA LEU A 212 0.97 15.79 16.46
C LEU A 212 1.37 17.15 17.06
N ASP A 213 2.00 18.02 16.27
CA ASP A 213 2.37 19.37 16.67
C ASP A 213 1.13 20.19 17.10
N ALA A 214 0.02 20.09 16.35
CA ALA A 214 -1.24 20.72 16.72
C ALA A 214 -1.83 20.15 18.02
N TRP A 215 -1.72 18.83 18.24
CA TRP A 215 -2.19 18.20 19.47
C TRP A 215 -1.34 18.58 20.68
N VAL A 216 -0.02 18.65 20.55
CA VAL A 216 0.87 19.17 21.59
C VAL A 216 0.51 20.62 21.92
N GLY A 217 0.19 21.43 20.90
CA GLY A 217 -0.34 22.78 21.08
C GLY A 217 -1.62 22.81 21.93
N LYS A 218 -2.62 21.97 21.59
CA LYS A 218 -3.87 21.84 22.36
C LYS A 218 -3.61 21.46 23.82
N VAL A 219 -2.75 20.45 24.06
CA VAL A 219 -2.39 20.00 25.42
C VAL A 219 -1.69 21.10 26.21
N HIS A 220 -0.79 21.85 25.58
CA HIS A 220 -0.12 22.98 26.22
C HIS A 220 -1.10 24.10 26.59
N THR A 221 -2.04 24.43 25.70
CA THR A 221 -3.11 25.40 26.02
C THR A 221 -3.97 24.92 27.19
N THR A 222 -4.37 23.65 27.21
CA THR A 222 -5.15 23.09 28.33
C THR A 222 -4.35 23.12 29.64
N LEU A 223 -3.05 22.83 29.61
CA LEU A 223 -2.20 22.94 30.79
C LEU A 223 -2.18 24.37 31.34
N LEU A 224 -1.99 25.37 30.49
CA LEU A 224 -2.01 26.78 30.89
C LEU A 224 -3.37 27.21 31.46
N SER A 225 -4.47 26.72 30.90
CA SER A 225 -5.82 26.98 31.45
C SER A 225 -5.99 26.37 32.84
N VAL A 226 -5.53 25.13 33.04
CA VAL A 226 -5.58 24.48 34.36
C VAL A 226 -4.71 25.22 35.36
N GLU A 227 -3.47 25.58 35.00
CA GLU A 227 -2.53 26.34 35.85
C GLU A 227 -3.03 27.75 36.20
N ALA A 228 -3.85 28.36 35.35
CA ALA A 228 -4.49 29.65 35.62
C ALA A 228 -5.67 29.55 36.58
N GLU A 229 -6.40 28.42 36.60
CA GLU A 229 -7.52 28.18 37.52
C GLU A 229 -7.09 27.53 38.86
N THR A 230 -5.91 26.88 38.90
CA THR A 230 -5.41 26.27 40.14
C THR A 230 -4.98 27.21 41.29
N PRO A 231 -4.60 28.49 41.09
CA PRO A 231 -4.15 29.35 42.19
C PRO A 231 -5.25 29.59 43.25
N ASP A 232 -6.53 29.59 42.85
CA ASP A 232 -7.67 29.75 43.75
C ASP A 232 -8.02 28.47 44.53
N LEU A 233 -7.61 27.29 44.05
CA LEU A 233 -7.92 25.99 44.66
C LEU A 233 -6.84 25.46 45.61
N VAL A 234 -5.57 25.89 45.42
CA VAL A 234 -4.43 25.40 46.22
C VAL A 234 -4.05 26.37 47.36
N ALA A 235 -4.61 27.59 47.35
CA ALA A 235 -4.32 28.63 48.35
C ALA A 235 -5.24 28.64 49.59
N ALA A 236 -6.11 27.63 49.78
CA ALA A 236 -6.99 27.48 50.94
C ALA A 236 -6.46 26.46 51.97
#